data_AF-I4VIN5-F1
#
_entry.id   AF-I4VIN5-F1
#
_cell.length_a   1.000
_cell.length_b   1.000
_cell.length_c   1.000
_cell.angle_alpha   90.00
_cell.angle_beta   90.00
_cell.angle_gamma   90.00
#
_symmetry.space_group_name_H-M   'P 1'
#
loop_
_entity.id
_entity.type
_entity.pdbx_description
1 polymer ?
#
loop_
_entity_poly.entity_id
_entity_poly.type
_entity_poly.pdbx_seq_one_letter_code
_entity_poly.pdbx_strand_id
1 'polypeptide(L)'
;MRAIETLRSVSVIAAEDTRHSRPLLQHHNIATPLIALHEHNERDAVDAVVRRLLNSDSVALISDAGTPLISDPGFRLVRAARAAGIR
;
A
#
# COMPACT_ATOMS: atom_id res chain seq x y z
N MET A 1 7.83 -7.97 15.65
CA MET A 1 6.83 -8.89 15.08
C MET A 1 5.55 -8.21 14.56
N ARG A 2 5.20 -6.97 15.00
CA ARG A 2 3.95 -6.28 14.61
C ARG A 2 3.74 -6.03 13.11
N ALA A 3 4.80 -5.79 12.33
CA ALA A 3 4.68 -5.45 10.91
C ALA A 3 4.15 -6.62 10.07
N ILE A 4 4.72 -7.83 10.24
CA ILE A 4 4.30 -9.03 9.50
C ILE A 4 2.85 -9.39 9.83
N GLU A 5 2.46 -9.31 11.11
CA GLU A 5 1.07 -9.56 11.54
C GLU A 5 0.09 -8.58 10.88
N THR A 6 0.46 -7.29 10.82
CA THR A 6 -0.35 -6.28 10.14
C THR A 6 -0.50 -6.59 8.66
N LEU A 7 0.60 -6.92 7.97
CA LEU A 7 0.55 -7.26 6.55
C LEU A 7 -0.29 -8.51 6.26
N ARG A 8 -0.40 -9.44 7.21
CA ARG A 8 -1.27 -10.62 7.11
C ARG A 8 -2.74 -10.34 7.41
N SER A 9 -3.05 -9.33 8.24
CA SER A 9 -4.41 -9.05 8.69
C SER A 9 -5.17 -8.06 7.80
N VAL A 10 -4.46 -7.26 7.01
CA VAL A 10 -5.10 -6.29 6.11
C VAL A 10 -5.78 -6.94 4.91
N SER A 11 -6.84 -6.31 4.40
CA SER A 11 -7.56 -6.78 3.20
C SER A 11 -6.68 -6.73 1.95
N VAL A 12 -5.75 -5.77 1.87
CA VAL A 12 -4.85 -5.57 0.73
C VAL A 12 -3.61 -4.79 1.13
N ILE A 13 -2.50 -5.04 0.42
CA ILE A 13 -1.25 -4.30 0.55
C ILE A 13 -1.07 -3.42 -0.68
N ALA A 14 -0.94 -2.12 -0.49
CA ALA A 14 -0.52 -1.20 -1.53
C ALA A 14 1.02 -1.09 -1.51
N ALA A 15 1.65 -1.34 -2.65
CA ALA A 15 3.10 -1.34 -2.79
C ALA A 15 3.54 -0.48 -3.97
N GLU A 16 4.63 0.25 -3.79
CA GLU A 16 5.26 1.05 -4.85
C GLU A 16 5.81 0.15 -5.97
N ASP A 17 6.68 -0.80 -5.63
CA ASP A 17 7.14 -1.84 -6.55
C ASP A 17 6.70 -3.23 -6.09
N THR A 18 5.71 -3.79 -6.79
CA THR A 18 5.24 -5.15 -6.51
C THR A 18 6.25 -6.22 -6.89
N ARG A 19 7.24 -5.93 -7.75
CA ARG A 19 8.28 -6.89 -8.15
C ARG A 19 9.26 -7.17 -7.02
N HIS A 20 9.55 -6.17 -6.19
CA HIS A 20 10.37 -6.33 -4.98
C HIS A 20 9.54 -6.76 -3.77
N SER A 21 8.32 -6.24 -3.65
CA SER A 21 7.43 -6.57 -2.53
C SER A 21 6.94 -8.02 -2.56
N ARG A 22 6.66 -8.59 -3.74
CA ARG A 22 6.16 -9.98 -3.86
C ARG A 22 7.11 -11.02 -3.26
N PRO A 23 8.42 -11.05 -3.60
CA PRO A 23 9.38 -11.96 -2.97
C PRO A 23 9.43 -11.81 -1.44
N LEU A 24 9.41 -10.57 -0.93
CA LEU A 24 9.43 -10.29 0.52
C LEU A 24 8.20 -10.87 1.22
N LEU A 25 7.01 -10.65 0.65
CA LEU A 25 5.76 -11.19 1.19
C LEU A 25 5.75 -12.72 1.14
N GLN A 26 6.22 -13.30 0.04
CA GLN A 26 6.32 -14.76 -0.12
C GLN A 26 7.28 -15.38 0.89
N HIS A 27 8.44 -14.76 1.16
CA HIS A 27 9.39 -15.21 2.16
C HIS A 27 8.78 -15.28 3.57
N HIS A 28 7.80 -14.41 3.86
CA HIS A 28 7.06 -14.38 5.11
C HIS A 28 5.71 -15.10 5.05
N ASN A 29 5.42 -15.87 4.01
CA ASN A 29 4.15 -16.57 3.78
C ASN A 29 2.93 -15.64 3.91
N ILE A 30 3.03 -14.42 3.37
CA ILE A 30 1.93 -13.45 3.35
C ILE A 30 1.18 -13.61 2.03
N ALA A 31 -0.06 -14.07 2.10
CA ALA A 31 -0.93 -14.31 0.93
C ALA A 31 -1.82 -13.10 0.58
N THR A 32 -1.71 -12.01 1.34
CA THR A 32 -2.52 -10.81 1.18
C THR A 32 -2.38 -10.23 -0.24
N PRO A 33 -3.48 -9.87 -0.93
CA PRO A 33 -3.42 -9.29 -2.27
C PRO A 33 -2.58 -8.01 -2.33
N LEU A 34 -1.98 -7.76 -3.49
CA LEU A 34 -1.17 -6.57 -3.76
C LEU A 34 -1.83 -5.62 -4.77
N ILE A 35 -1.76 -4.33 -4.51
CA ILE A 35 -2.07 -3.24 -5.44
C ILE A 35 -0.77 -2.46 -5.71
N ALA A 36 -0.50 -2.15 -6.96
CA ALA A 36 0.67 -1.35 -7.33
C ALA A 36 0.34 0.16 -7.34
N LEU A 37 1.20 0.96 -6.71
CA LEU A 37 1.15 2.43 -6.68
C LEU A 37 2.29 2.99 -7.54
N HIS A 38 2.15 2.97 -8.86
CA HIS A 38 3.16 3.51 -9.77
C HIS A 38 2.70 4.81 -10.44
N GLU A 39 3.63 5.73 -10.74
CA GLU A 39 3.34 7.10 -11.18
C GLU A 39 2.35 7.19 -12.37
N HIS A 40 2.41 6.24 -13.30
CA HIS A 40 1.55 6.22 -14.49
C HIS A 40 0.05 6.01 -14.19
N ASN A 41 -0.31 5.46 -13.03
CA ASN A 41 -1.71 5.22 -12.63
C ASN A 41 -2.03 5.72 -11.21
N GLU A 42 -1.18 6.61 -10.67
CA GLU A 42 -1.16 6.94 -9.25
C GLU A 42 -2.51 7.48 -8.75
N ARG A 43 -3.20 8.31 -9.55
CA ARG A 43 -4.54 8.82 -9.19
C ARG A 43 -5.57 7.70 -9.07
N ASP A 44 -5.68 6.84 -10.07
CA ASP A 44 -6.67 5.76 -10.09
C ASP A 44 -6.40 4.74 -8.98
N ALA A 45 -5.12 4.46 -8.73
CA ALA A 45 -4.70 3.56 -7.67
C ALA A 45 -5.00 4.16 -6.27
N VAL A 46 -4.72 5.45 -6.06
CA VAL A 46 -5.08 6.16 -4.82
C VAL A 46 -6.59 6.16 -4.62
N ASP A 47 -7.38 6.49 -5.64
CA ASP A 47 -8.84 6.49 -5.56
C ASP A 47 -9.41 5.11 -5.24
N ALA A 48 -8.86 4.06 -5.85
CA ALA A 48 -9.24 2.68 -5.57
C ALA A 48 -8.96 2.28 -4.11
N VAL A 49 -7.80 2.68 -3.58
CA VAL A 49 -7.43 2.42 -2.18
C VAL A 49 -8.31 3.22 -1.22
N VAL A 50 -8.57 4.50 -1.50
CA VAL A 50 -9.46 5.32 -0.66
C VAL A 50 -10.88 4.75 -0.64
N ARG A 51 -11.42 4.30 -1.78
CA ARG A 51 -12.73 3.63 -1.83
C ARG A 51 -12.77 2.37 -0.97
N ARG A 52 -11.71 1.56 -0.98
CA ARG A 52 -11.59 0.39 -0.10
C ARG A 52 -11.62 0.80 1.37
N LEU A 53 -10.78 1.76 1.75
CA LEU A 53 -10.73 2.29 3.12
C LEU A 53 -12.10 2.83 3.58
N LEU A 54 -12.83 3.55 2.71
CA LEU A 54 -14.20 4.02 2.98
C LEU A 54 -15.20 2.87 3.16
N ASN A 55 -14.97 1.73 2.51
CA ASN A 55 -15.76 0.51 2.66
C ASN A 55 -15.33 -0.34 3.87
N SER A 56 -14.60 0.24 4.83
CA SER A 56 -14.09 -0.44 6.04
C SER A 56 -13.05 -1.53 5.77
N ASP A 57 -12.48 -1.60 4.56
CA ASP A 57 -11.29 -2.43 4.34
C ASP A 57 -10.09 -1.82 5.06
N SER A 58 -9.20 -2.69 5.53
CA SER A 58 -7.89 -2.28 6.02
C SER A 58 -6.85 -2.41 4.90
N VAL A 59 -5.99 -1.39 4.76
CA VAL A 59 -4.96 -1.35 3.74
C VAL A 59 -3.62 -1.07 4.39
N ALA A 60 -2.61 -1.89 4.11
CA ALA A 60 -1.23 -1.56 4.48
C ALA A 60 -0.52 -0.94 3.28
N LEU A 61 0.25 0.11 3.52
CA LEU A 61 1.15 0.71 2.54
C LEU A 61 2.58 0.25 2.84
N ILE A 62 3.27 -0.28 1.83
CA ILE A 62 4.71 -0.56 1.90
C ILE A 62 5.43 0.21 0.78
N SER A 63 6.54 0.86 1.13
CA SER A 63 7.47 1.46 0.18
C SER A 63 8.73 0.59 0.12
N ASP A 64 9.37 0.61 -1.04
CA ASP A 64 10.59 -0.16 -1.24
C ASP A 64 11.74 0.47 -0.47
N ALA A 65 12.58 -0.34 0.17
CA ALA A 65 13.76 0.17 0.88
C ALA A 65 14.86 0.53 -0.14
N GLY A 66 14.65 1.59 -0.92
CA GLY A 66 15.54 1.95 -2.02
C GLY A 66 15.31 3.35 -2.59
N THR A 67 16.22 4.25 -2.22
CA THR A 67 16.57 5.56 -2.82
C THR A 67 15.84 6.83 -2.33
N PRO A 68 16.59 7.77 -1.70
CA PRO A 68 16.13 9.14 -1.55
C PRO A 68 16.28 9.84 -2.92
N LEU A 69 15.17 10.28 -3.53
CA LEU A 69 15.00 11.55 -4.28
C LEU A 69 13.82 11.59 -5.26
N ILE A 70 13.06 10.52 -5.52
CA ILE A 70 12.02 10.54 -6.55
C ILE A 70 10.71 10.00 -5.97
N SER A 71 9.72 10.90 -5.91
CA SER A 71 8.29 10.68 -5.66
C SER A 71 7.93 9.75 -4.50
N ASP A 72 7.22 10.28 -3.50
CA ASP A 72 6.63 9.48 -2.42
C ASP A 72 5.18 9.15 -2.82
N PRO A 73 4.89 8.06 -3.57
CA PRO A 73 3.52 7.67 -3.91
C PRO A 73 2.70 7.40 -2.65
N GLY A 74 3.38 7.01 -1.56
CA GLY A 74 2.80 6.90 -0.23
C GLY A 74 2.22 8.21 0.28
N PHE A 75 2.91 9.33 0.07
CA PHE A 75 2.46 10.66 0.51
C PHE A 75 1.10 11.05 -0.07
N ARG A 76 0.85 10.78 -1.36
CA ARG A 76 -0.44 11.13 -1.98
C ARG A 76 -1.57 10.30 -1.43
N LEU A 77 -1.35 9.00 -1.26
CA LEU A 77 -2.33 8.12 -0.66
C LEU A 77 -2.66 8.55 0.77
N VAL A 78 -1.64 8.80 1.60
CA VAL A 78 -1.81 9.26 2.99
C VAL A 78 -2.58 10.58 3.03
N ARG A 79 -2.26 11.53 2.15
CA ARG A 79 -2.96 12.81 2.07
C ARG A 79 -4.43 12.63 1.66
N ALA A 80 -4.71 11.79 0.68
CA ALA A 80 -6.07 11.50 0.22
C ALA A 80 -6.90 10.80 1.30
N ALA A 81 -6.33 9.79 1.97
CA ALA A 81 -6.96 9.08 3.08
C ALA A 81 -7.29 10.04 4.24
N ARG A 82 -6.34 10.90 4.62
CA ARG A 82 -6.53 11.91 5.67
C ARG A 82 -7.61 12.93 5.28
N ALA A 83 -7.64 13.39 4.03
CA ALA A 83 -8.67 14.30 3.53
C ALA A 83 -10.07 13.66 3.56
N ALA A 84 -10.16 12.34 3.40
CA ALA A 84 -11.39 11.56 3.51
C ALA A 84 -11.76 11.16 4.95
N GLY A 85 -10.98 11.60 5.96
CA GLY A 85 -11.27 11.32 7.38
C GLY A 85 -10.91 9.90 7.83
N ILE A 86 -10.13 9.16 7.04
CA ILE A 86 -9.63 7.82 7.39
C ILE A 86 -8.47 7.96 8.38
N ARG A 87 -8.41 7.03 9.35
CA ARG A 87 -7.45 7.04 10.47
C ARG A 87 -6.38 5.96 10.33
#